data_AF-A0A847FJP4-F1
#
_entry.id   AF-A0A847FJP4-F1
#
_cell.length_a   1.000
_cell.length_b   1.000
_cell.length_c   1.000
_cell.angle_alpha   90.00
_cell.angle_beta   90.00
_cell.angle_gamma   90.00
#
_symmetry.space_group_name_H-M   'P 1'
#
loop_
_entity.id
_entity.type
_entity.pdbx_description
1 polymer ?
#
loop_
_entity_poly.entity_id
_entity_poly.type
_entity_poly.pdbx_seq_one_letter_code
_entity_poly.pdbx_strand_id
1 'polypeptide(L)'
;MMATTVRPSLILLLAAVLLLATLAPGAPAAGGQPPDLPGDLSTEEGGPWVVRAYYDDRRMVASLAAVLEPWEVHHDEGWLLAAGGPREIRALLDLGFRLEVDAARTAELLAPRVALEGQVAGIPGFPCYRTVEETYASAAALAAAHPDLATWIDVGDSWDKQQPGGAPGYDLWVLRLTNAQLPGPKPKLFVLASIHAREYAPAELATRFAEHLVGSYGLDADVTWLLDHHEIHLMLQGNPDGRKMAEAGDLWRKNTDSDDGCTNPAVWGVDLNRNFGFAWDCCGGSSDYPCSETYHGPGPASEPETVAVQDYLRAEFPDQRLPGLDAPAPADATGVFVDLHSYGDLVLWPWGFDDTVAPNGTALQTLGRKMAYWNGAIPEQAWYLYRYPTDGTTDDFAYGDLGLAAFTFEVGTEFFEECGRFEGTILPGNLPALLYAAKVARTPYQAPAGPDVRDLALLPEVVGVDATIQVRATLDDTRYSTLGGNEPTQNIAEGELYVDLPPWVQGATPAAQPLLPLDGAFDASVEEVWASLSTAGLEPGRHVLYLRGRDAEGHWGAFSAHFLYVIGHQAYLPVVRQQQTP
;
A
#
# COMPACT_ATOMS: atom_id res chain seq x y z
N MET A 1 13.46 -33.86 -76.90
CA MET A 1 12.50 -34.66 -77.69
C MET A 1 11.72 -35.54 -76.73
N MET A 2 10.38 -35.54 -76.87
CA MET A 2 9.38 -36.43 -76.24
C MET A 2 9.31 -36.40 -74.70
N ALA A 3 8.37 -35.71 -74.05
CA ALA A 3 6.90 -35.91 -74.02
C ALA A 3 6.47 -37.25 -73.39
N THR A 4 5.95 -37.19 -72.17
CA THR A 4 4.68 -37.87 -71.79
C THR A 4 4.10 -37.24 -70.51
N THR A 5 2.82 -36.95 -70.61
CA THR A 5 1.84 -36.34 -69.68
C THR A 5 1.53 -37.22 -68.47
N VAL A 6 1.08 -36.69 -67.31
CA VAL A 6 -0.34 -36.58 -66.90
C VAL A 6 -0.62 -35.36 -65.97
N ARG A 7 -1.76 -34.73 -66.28
CA ARG A 7 -2.63 -33.65 -65.73
C ARG A 7 -2.55 -33.10 -64.28
N PRO A 8 -3.14 -31.89 -64.05
CA PRO A 8 -2.81 -30.97 -62.96
C PRO A 8 -3.77 -31.02 -61.78
N SER A 9 -3.32 -30.54 -60.62
CA SER A 9 -4.18 -30.10 -59.52
C SER A 9 -3.77 -28.68 -59.14
N LEU A 10 -4.71 -27.75 -59.28
CA LEU A 10 -4.58 -26.35 -58.86
C LEU A 10 -4.37 -26.30 -57.34
N ILE A 11 -3.25 -25.73 -56.91
CA ILE A 11 -3.07 -25.23 -55.55
C ILE A 11 -3.48 -23.75 -55.58
N LEU A 12 -4.67 -23.44 -55.07
CA LEU A 12 -5.04 -22.07 -54.72
C LEU A 12 -4.40 -21.72 -53.37
N LEU A 13 -3.53 -20.72 -53.35
CA LEU A 13 -3.19 -19.99 -52.13
C LEU A 13 -4.45 -19.26 -51.64
N LEU A 14 -4.97 -19.67 -50.48
CA LEU A 14 -5.85 -18.81 -49.68
C LEU A 14 -5.00 -18.15 -48.58
N ALA A 15 -4.87 -16.84 -48.66
CA ALA A 15 -4.46 -16.01 -47.53
C ALA A 15 -5.58 -16.05 -46.48
N ALA A 16 -5.30 -16.62 -45.31
CA ALA A 16 -6.18 -16.56 -44.16
C ALA A 16 -5.95 -15.23 -43.43
N VAL A 17 -6.89 -14.30 -43.57
CA VAL A 17 -7.05 -13.16 -42.68
C VAL A 17 -7.71 -13.70 -41.40
N LEU A 18 -6.96 -13.77 -40.29
CA LEU A 18 -7.52 -14.05 -38.98
C LEU A 18 -8.16 -12.75 -38.45
N LEU A 19 -9.49 -12.64 -38.53
CA LEU A 19 -10.24 -11.69 -37.71
C LEU A 19 -10.31 -12.28 -36.29
N LEU A 20 -9.59 -11.70 -35.32
CA LEU A 20 -9.91 -11.89 -33.91
C LEU A 20 -11.18 -11.10 -33.61
N ALA A 21 -12.31 -11.79 -33.45
CA ALA A 21 -13.49 -11.25 -32.82
C ALA A 21 -13.25 -11.26 -31.30
N THR A 22 -12.96 -10.10 -30.72
CA THR A 22 -13.03 -9.88 -29.27
C THR A 22 -14.50 -9.92 -28.85
N LEU A 23 -14.88 -10.97 -28.13
CA LEU A 23 -16.15 -11.02 -27.40
C LEU A 23 -16.04 -10.06 -26.20
N ALA A 24 -16.58 -8.86 -26.37
CA ALA A 24 -16.90 -8.00 -25.24
C ALA A 24 -18.04 -8.67 -24.43
N PRO A 25 -18.01 -8.66 -23.09
CA PRO A 25 -19.17 -9.04 -22.30
C PRO A 25 -20.32 -8.07 -22.65
N GLY A 26 -21.50 -8.62 -22.92
CA GLY A 26 -22.65 -7.86 -23.38
C GLY A 26 -23.11 -6.86 -22.32
N ALA A 27 -23.03 -5.58 -22.65
CA ALA A 27 -23.71 -4.52 -21.91
C ALA A 27 -25.23 -4.81 -21.89
N PRO A 28 -25.92 -4.64 -20.74
CA PRO A 28 -27.37 -4.62 -20.76
C PRO A 28 -27.84 -3.46 -21.64
N ALA A 29 -28.89 -3.69 -22.41
CA ALA A 29 -29.46 -2.70 -23.30
C ALA A 29 -29.99 -1.49 -22.49
N ALA A 30 -29.24 -0.39 -22.51
CA ALA A 30 -29.67 0.90 -22.00
C ALA A 30 -30.70 1.51 -22.97
N GLY A 31 -31.98 1.23 -22.71
CA GLY A 31 -33.12 1.89 -23.34
C GLY A 31 -33.63 3.01 -22.44
N GLY A 32 -32.88 4.09 -22.30
CA GLY A 32 -33.28 5.29 -21.57
C GLY A 32 -32.30 6.43 -21.81
N GLN A 33 -32.81 7.62 -22.10
CA GLN A 33 -32.03 8.86 -22.08
C GLN A 33 -31.37 9.01 -20.69
N PRO A 34 -30.12 9.51 -20.57
CA PRO A 34 -29.55 9.80 -19.25
C PRO A 34 -30.52 10.70 -18.46
N PRO A 35 -30.68 10.51 -17.14
CA PRO A 35 -31.55 11.37 -16.35
C PRO A 35 -31.01 12.80 -16.43
N ASP A 36 -31.86 13.75 -16.84
CA ASP A 36 -31.50 15.16 -16.80
C ASP A 36 -31.21 15.57 -15.34
N LEU A 37 -30.28 16.51 -15.16
CA LEU A 37 -30.13 17.20 -13.87
C LEU A 37 -31.51 17.74 -13.43
N PRO A 38 -31.82 17.75 -12.12
CA PRO A 38 -33.10 18.28 -11.66
C PRO A 38 -33.32 19.71 -12.17
N GLY A 39 -34.54 19.99 -12.63
CA GLY A 39 -34.90 21.34 -13.05
C GLY A 39 -34.97 22.36 -11.90
N ASP A 40 -35.07 21.89 -10.65
CA ASP A 40 -35.10 22.73 -9.46
C ASP A 40 -34.03 22.26 -8.46
N LEU A 41 -32.99 23.08 -8.28
CA LEU A 41 -31.95 22.88 -7.27
C LEU A 41 -32.18 23.80 -6.05
N SER A 42 -33.28 24.57 -5.99
CA SER A 42 -33.53 25.59 -4.94
C SER A 42 -33.80 24.99 -3.56
N THR A 43 -34.12 23.70 -3.51
CA THR A 43 -34.24 22.90 -2.29
C THR A 43 -33.01 22.03 -2.10
N GLU A 44 -32.65 21.74 -0.84
CA GLU A 44 -31.67 20.71 -0.48
C GLU A 44 -32.25 19.28 -0.60
N GLU A 45 -33.46 19.12 -1.16
CA GLU A 45 -34.10 17.83 -1.39
C GLU A 45 -33.77 17.27 -2.78
N GLY A 46 -33.39 15.99 -2.84
CA GLY A 46 -33.09 15.25 -4.07
C GLY A 46 -31.65 14.74 -4.14
N GLY A 47 -31.37 13.81 -5.06
CA GLY A 47 -30.06 13.18 -5.21
C GLY A 47 -29.82 12.06 -4.19
N PRO A 48 -28.55 11.63 -4.00
CA PRO A 48 -27.35 12.12 -4.67
C PRO A 48 -27.27 11.74 -6.17
N TRP A 49 -26.50 12.51 -6.94
CA TRP A 49 -26.14 12.18 -8.33
C TRP A 49 -24.64 12.04 -8.47
N VAL A 50 -24.21 11.09 -9.29
CA VAL A 50 -22.84 11.04 -9.80
C VAL A 50 -22.80 11.79 -11.13
N VAL A 51 -21.92 12.76 -11.24
CA VAL A 51 -21.79 13.61 -12.43
C VAL A 51 -20.37 13.61 -12.96
N ARG A 52 -20.26 13.64 -14.29
CA ARG A 52 -19.05 14.05 -15.00
C ARG A 52 -19.09 15.56 -15.15
N ALA A 53 -18.20 16.25 -14.45
CA ALA A 53 -18.06 17.70 -14.50
C ALA A 53 -16.92 18.08 -15.44
N TYR A 54 -17.27 18.62 -16.60
CA TYR A 54 -16.33 19.06 -17.62
C TYR A 54 -15.87 20.49 -17.34
N TYR A 55 -14.58 20.76 -17.55
CA TYR A 55 -13.94 22.05 -17.33
C TYR A 55 -13.00 22.42 -18.49
N ASP A 56 -12.94 23.72 -18.80
CA ASP A 56 -12.06 24.26 -19.86
C ASP A 56 -10.77 24.89 -19.29
N ASP A 57 -10.76 25.24 -18.00
CA ASP A 57 -9.60 25.75 -17.28
C ASP A 57 -9.31 24.88 -16.05
N ARG A 58 -8.08 24.38 -15.94
CA ARG A 58 -7.64 23.56 -14.79
C ARG A 58 -7.77 24.29 -13.45
N ARG A 59 -7.78 25.62 -13.45
CA ARG A 59 -8.03 26.42 -12.23
C ARG A 59 -9.43 26.21 -11.65
N MET A 60 -10.39 25.78 -12.47
CA MET A 60 -11.74 25.43 -12.01
C MET A 60 -11.69 24.23 -11.06
N VAL A 61 -10.82 23.25 -11.32
CA VAL A 61 -10.62 22.08 -10.46
C VAL A 61 -10.07 22.51 -9.09
N ALA A 62 -9.11 23.44 -9.05
CA ALA A 62 -8.62 23.99 -7.78
C ALA A 62 -9.71 24.74 -6.98
N SER A 63 -10.70 25.31 -7.66
CA SER A 63 -11.84 25.98 -7.01
C SER A 63 -12.84 24.98 -6.41
N LEU A 64 -12.69 23.68 -6.70
CA LEU A 64 -13.52 22.60 -6.19
C LEU A 64 -13.14 22.17 -4.76
N ALA A 65 -11.86 22.30 -4.39
CA ALA A 65 -11.30 21.78 -3.13
C ALA A 65 -12.09 22.21 -1.88
N ALA A 66 -12.62 23.44 -1.89
CA ALA A 66 -13.42 24.00 -0.80
C ALA A 66 -14.90 23.57 -0.80
N VAL A 67 -15.36 22.88 -1.84
CA VAL A 67 -16.79 22.58 -2.09
C VAL A 67 -17.10 21.10 -1.97
N LEU A 68 -16.31 20.24 -2.64
CA LEU A 68 -16.46 18.79 -2.62
C LEU A 68 -15.19 18.08 -3.07
N GLU A 69 -15.09 16.80 -2.75
CA GLU A 69 -14.01 15.94 -3.25
C GLU A 69 -14.41 15.31 -4.61
N PRO A 70 -13.61 15.47 -5.67
CA PRO A 70 -13.76 14.64 -6.86
C PRO A 70 -13.31 13.21 -6.55
N TRP A 71 -14.12 12.22 -6.97
CA TRP A 71 -13.72 10.80 -6.90
C TRP A 71 -12.61 10.49 -7.91
N GLU A 72 -12.64 11.14 -9.08
CA GLU A 72 -11.65 10.96 -10.14
C GLU A 72 -11.40 12.29 -10.85
N VAL A 73 -10.16 12.56 -11.28
CA VAL A 73 -9.83 13.72 -12.11
C VAL A 73 -9.12 13.29 -13.39
N HIS A 74 -9.79 13.46 -14.53
CA HIS A 74 -9.28 13.09 -15.85
C HIS A 74 -8.73 14.32 -16.58
N HIS A 75 -7.52 14.74 -16.19
CA HIS A 75 -6.89 15.97 -16.68
C HIS A 75 -6.63 16.03 -18.19
N ASP A 76 -6.45 14.88 -18.83
CA ASP A 76 -6.21 14.79 -20.26
C ASP A 76 -7.53 14.81 -21.06
N GLU A 77 -8.63 14.45 -20.42
CA GLU A 77 -9.97 14.44 -21.01
C GLU A 77 -10.79 15.69 -20.65
N GLY A 78 -10.32 16.50 -19.69
CA GLY A 78 -10.96 17.75 -19.28
C GLY A 78 -12.24 17.58 -18.47
N TRP A 79 -12.32 16.51 -17.67
CA TRP A 79 -13.46 16.27 -16.78
C TRP A 79 -13.05 15.61 -15.45
N LEU A 80 -13.94 15.65 -14.48
CA LEU A 80 -13.81 14.97 -13.19
C LEU A 80 -15.11 14.25 -12.83
N LEU A 81 -15.00 13.16 -12.07
CA LEU A 81 -16.14 12.44 -11.52
C LEU A 81 -16.39 12.94 -10.10
N ALA A 82 -17.63 13.27 -9.78
CA ALA A 82 -18.02 13.73 -8.46
C ALA A 82 -19.42 13.25 -8.11
N ALA A 83 -19.68 13.04 -6.82
CA ALA A 83 -21.02 12.81 -6.31
C ALA A 83 -21.45 13.95 -5.40
N GLY A 84 -22.74 14.29 -5.43
CA GLY A 84 -23.26 15.35 -4.58
C GLY A 84 -24.78 15.53 -4.67
N GLY A 85 -25.30 16.29 -3.71
CA GLY A 85 -26.70 16.70 -3.65
C GLY A 85 -26.94 18.04 -4.39
N PRO A 86 -28.12 18.66 -4.22
CA PRO A 86 -28.48 19.89 -4.93
C PRO A 86 -27.48 21.03 -4.72
N ARG A 87 -26.91 21.16 -3.52
CA ARG A 87 -25.88 22.15 -3.19
C ARG A 87 -24.61 21.95 -4.00
N GLU A 88 -24.04 20.76 -4.00
CA GLU A 88 -22.78 20.44 -4.71
C GLU A 88 -22.97 20.61 -6.22
N ILE A 89 -24.10 20.13 -6.74
CA ILE A 89 -24.47 20.30 -8.16
C ILE A 89 -24.61 21.78 -8.52
N ARG A 90 -25.27 22.60 -7.68
CA ARG A 90 -25.35 24.05 -7.88
C ARG A 90 -23.97 24.69 -7.86
N ALA A 91 -23.13 24.34 -6.89
CA ALA A 91 -21.82 24.94 -6.76
C ALA A 91 -20.92 24.64 -7.98
N LEU A 92 -20.97 23.41 -8.51
CA LEU A 92 -20.32 23.05 -9.76
C LEU A 92 -20.81 23.90 -10.94
N LEU A 93 -22.12 24.11 -11.07
CA LEU A 93 -22.70 24.96 -12.11
C LEU A 93 -22.29 26.43 -11.96
N ASP A 94 -22.28 26.95 -10.72
CA ASP A 94 -21.89 28.33 -10.41
C ASP A 94 -20.39 28.58 -10.66
N LEU A 95 -19.55 27.56 -10.47
CA LEU A 95 -18.14 27.56 -10.86
C LEU A 95 -17.93 27.44 -12.38
N GLY A 96 -18.99 27.21 -13.15
CA GLY A 96 -18.97 27.17 -14.61
C GLY A 96 -18.70 25.78 -15.21
N PHE A 97 -18.76 24.71 -14.42
CA PHE A 97 -18.64 23.35 -14.96
C PHE A 97 -19.83 23.00 -15.84
N ARG A 98 -19.58 22.26 -16.92
CA ARG A 98 -20.64 21.60 -17.67
C ARG A 98 -20.84 20.21 -17.09
N LEU A 99 -22.04 19.92 -16.64
CA LEU A 99 -22.35 18.66 -15.95
C LEU A 99 -23.10 17.68 -16.86
N GLU A 100 -22.73 16.40 -16.75
CA GLU A 100 -23.45 15.27 -17.33
C GLU A 100 -23.66 14.20 -16.24
N VAL A 101 -24.90 13.77 -16.04
CA VAL A 101 -25.19 12.73 -15.04
C VAL A 101 -24.71 11.38 -15.53
N ASP A 102 -23.85 10.73 -14.74
CA ASP A 102 -23.49 9.34 -14.96
C ASP A 102 -24.59 8.44 -14.37
N ALA A 103 -25.53 8.03 -15.23
CA ALA A 103 -26.70 7.26 -14.82
C ALA A 103 -26.32 5.90 -14.20
N ALA A 104 -25.25 5.27 -14.70
CA ALA A 104 -24.81 3.97 -14.23
C ALA A 104 -24.22 4.09 -12.83
N ARG A 105 -23.27 5.02 -12.63
CA ARG A 105 -22.68 5.26 -11.31
C ARG A 105 -23.69 5.79 -10.30
N THR A 106 -24.64 6.62 -10.73
CA THR A 106 -25.74 7.06 -9.85
C THR A 106 -26.63 5.89 -9.42
N ALA A 107 -26.99 4.99 -10.34
CA ALA A 107 -27.78 3.80 -10.00
C ALA A 107 -27.02 2.86 -9.06
N GLU A 108 -25.70 2.74 -9.23
CA GLU A 108 -24.82 1.97 -8.36
C GLU A 108 -24.71 2.56 -6.94
N LEU A 109 -24.58 3.89 -6.84
CA LEU A 109 -24.60 4.61 -5.56
C LEU A 109 -25.92 4.42 -4.81
N LEU A 110 -27.05 4.40 -5.54
CA LEU A 110 -28.39 4.23 -4.96
C LEU A 110 -28.79 2.76 -4.75
N ALA A 111 -27.99 1.80 -5.20
CA ALA A 111 -28.33 0.39 -5.10
C ALA A 111 -28.25 -0.07 -3.64
N PRO A 112 -29.33 -0.64 -3.06
CA PRO A 112 -29.30 -1.12 -1.69
C PRO A 112 -28.31 -2.28 -1.58
N ARG A 113 -27.42 -2.21 -0.60
CA ARG A 113 -26.44 -3.26 -0.33
C ARG A 113 -27.07 -4.29 0.59
N VAL A 114 -27.06 -5.54 0.16
CA VAL A 114 -27.63 -6.67 0.90
C VAL A 114 -26.68 -7.85 0.86
N ALA A 115 -26.73 -8.68 1.90
CA ALA A 115 -25.91 -9.88 1.97
C ALA A 115 -26.23 -10.82 0.81
N LEU A 116 -25.20 -11.47 0.27
CA LEU A 116 -25.36 -12.51 -0.76
C LEU A 116 -26.09 -13.73 -0.19
N GLU A 117 -26.72 -14.53 -1.05
CA GLU A 117 -27.38 -15.76 -0.62
C GLU A 117 -26.38 -16.70 0.06
N GLY A 118 -26.62 -17.00 1.35
CA GLY A 118 -25.75 -17.85 2.16
C GLY A 118 -24.52 -17.15 2.74
N GLN A 119 -24.39 -15.83 2.59
CA GLN A 119 -23.35 -15.05 3.27
C GLN A 119 -23.59 -15.04 4.78
N VAL A 120 -22.56 -15.40 5.55
CA VAL A 120 -22.60 -15.50 7.03
C VAL A 120 -21.55 -14.65 7.73
N ALA A 121 -20.63 -14.06 6.98
CA ALA A 121 -19.51 -13.26 7.45
C ALA A 121 -19.14 -12.22 6.38
N GLY A 122 -18.36 -11.22 6.79
CA GLY A 122 -17.95 -10.11 5.96
C GLY A 122 -19.05 -9.09 5.69
N ILE A 123 -18.66 -7.99 5.06
CA ILE A 123 -19.54 -6.88 4.72
C ILE A 123 -20.62 -7.35 3.73
N PRO A 124 -21.92 -6.99 3.90
CA PRO A 124 -23.00 -7.39 3.00
C PRO A 124 -22.68 -7.13 1.52
N GLY A 125 -22.67 -8.19 0.70
CA GLY A 125 -22.32 -8.12 -0.73
C GLY A 125 -20.84 -8.36 -1.02
N PHE A 126 -19.96 -8.23 -0.01
CA PHE A 126 -18.51 -8.33 -0.13
C PHE A 126 -17.92 -9.28 0.93
N PRO A 127 -18.12 -10.60 0.80
CA PRO A 127 -17.74 -11.57 1.82
C PRO A 127 -16.22 -11.68 2.07
N CYS A 128 -15.38 -11.08 1.22
CA CYS A 128 -13.93 -11.02 1.39
C CYS A 128 -13.48 -9.93 2.36
N TYR A 129 -14.28 -8.88 2.58
CA TYR A 129 -13.94 -7.81 3.51
C TYR A 129 -14.57 -8.09 4.85
N ARG A 130 -13.74 -8.16 5.89
CA ARG A 130 -14.20 -8.27 7.27
C ARG A 130 -14.88 -6.98 7.73
N THR A 131 -15.91 -7.11 8.57
CA THR A 131 -16.45 -5.95 9.31
C THR A 131 -15.44 -5.40 10.32
N VAL A 132 -15.72 -4.25 10.94
CA VAL A 132 -14.93 -3.72 12.08
C VAL A 132 -14.73 -4.79 13.14
N GLU A 133 -15.81 -5.47 13.55
CA GLU A 133 -15.77 -6.49 14.60
C GLU A 133 -14.97 -7.72 14.18
N GLU A 134 -15.13 -8.19 12.94
CA GLU A 134 -14.38 -9.33 12.41
C GLU A 134 -12.90 -9.01 12.23
N THR A 135 -12.56 -7.77 11.88
CA THR A 135 -11.19 -7.25 11.77
C THR A 135 -10.52 -7.24 13.15
N TYR A 136 -11.18 -6.65 14.15
CA TYR A 136 -10.67 -6.61 15.53
C TYR A 136 -10.59 -8.01 16.16
N ALA A 137 -11.56 -8.87 15.89
CA ALA A 137 -11.52 -10.26 16.34
C ALA A 137 -10.32 -11.01 15.74
N SER A 138 -10.03 -10.81 14.45
CA SER A 138 -8.86 -11.40 13.79
C SER A 138 -7.55 -10.92 14.42
N ALA A 139 -7.39 -9.61 14.63
CA ALA A 139 -6.19 -9.04 15.24
C ALA A 139 -5.99 -9.50 16.69
N ALA A 140 -7.05 -9.49 17.49
CA ALA A 140 -7.02 -9.99 18.87
C ALA A 140 -6.70 -11.49 18.94
N ALA A 141 -7.26 -12.29 18.02
CA ALA A 141 -6.94 -13.71 17.92
C ALA A 141 -5.47 -13.94 17.54
N LEU A 142 -4.92 -13.13 16.62
CA LEU A 142 -3.52 -13.21 16.22
C LEU A 142 -2.59 -12.90 17.40
N ALA A 143 -2.87 -11.82 18.14
CA ALA A 143 -2.12 -11.46 19.36
C ALA A 143 -2.23 -12.52 20.46
N ALA A 144 -3.40 -13.13 20.65
CA ALA A 144 -3.60 -14.19 21.63
C ALA A 144 -2.90 -15.50 21.25
N ALA A 145 -2.85 -15.83 19.96
CA ALA A 145 -2.22 -17.05 19.44
C ALA A 145 -0.69 -16.93 19.36
N HIS A 146 -0.17 -15.73 19.12
CA HIS A 146 1.25 -15.47 18.92
C HIS A 146 1.75 -14.32 19.83
N PRO A 147 1.65 -14.43 21.17
CA PRO A 147 2.01 -13.35 22.09
C PRO A 147 3.51 -13.01 22.10
N ASP A 148 4.35 -13.87 21.51
CA ASP A 148 5.77 -13.66 21.29
C ASP A 148 6.06 -12.80 20.05
N LEU A 149 5.10 -12.67 19.13
CA LEU A 149 5.22 -11.92 17.88
C LEU A 149 4.25 -10.74 17.78
N ALA A 150 3.10 -10.77 18.45
CA ALA A 150 2.00 -9.85 18.24
C ALA A 150 1.45 -9.29 19.56
N THR A 151 1.23 -7.97 19.60
CA THR A 151 0.61 -7.25 20.71
C THR A 151 -0.52 -6.37 20.19
N TRP A 152 -1.69 -6.43 20.84
CA TRP A 152 -2.85 -5.60 20.52
C TRP A 152 -2.93 -4.43 21.51
N ILE A 153 -2.67 -3.21 21.03
CA ILE A 153 -2.44 -2.03 21.86
C ILE A 153 -3.60 -1.06 21.67
N ASP A 154 -4.27 -0.70 22.76
CA ASP A 154 -5.28 0.36 22.81
C ASP A 154 -4.55 1.71 22.80
N VAL A 155 -4.93 2.57 21.85
CA VAL A 155 -4.29 3.88 21.62
C VAL A 155 -5.26 5.05 21.75
N GLY A 156 -6.54 4.79 22.04
CA GLY A 156 -7.56 5.84 22.13
C GLY A 156 -8.97 5.32 21.89
N ASP A 157 -9.93 6.23 21.86
CA ASP A 157 -11.34 5.94 21.64
C ASP A 157 -11.86 6.76 20.46
N SER A 158 -12.73 6.17 19.64
CA SER A 158 -13.43 6.86 18.55
C SER A 158 -14.44 7.90 19.07
N TRP A 159 -14.91 8.78 18.19
CA TRP A 159 -15.85 9.84 18.52
C TRP A 159 -17.09 9.32 19.25
N ASP A 160 -17.82 8.37 18.68
CA ASP A 160 -19.07 7.88 19.24
C ASP A 160 -18.87 7.28 20.62
N LYS A 161 -17.71 6.66 20.87
CA LYS A 161 -17.37 6.10 22.17
C LYS A 161 -17.10 7.16 23.23
N GLN A 162 -16.53 8.30 22.84
CA GLN A 162 -16.30 9.43 23.74
C GLN A 162 -17.59 10.19 24.08
N GLN A 163 -18.64 10.07 23.26
CA GLN A 163 -19.90 10.79 23.46
C GLN A 163 -20.81 10.14 24.54
N PRO A 164 -21.02 10.79 25.70
CA PRO A 164 -21.86 10.21 26.75
C PRO A 164 -23.33 10.08 26.32
N GLY A 165 -23.82 8.84 26.21
CA GLY A 165 -25.19 8.56 25.78
C GLY A 165 -25.40 8.62 24.26
N GLY A 166 -24.32 8.68 23.48
CA GLY A 166 -24.30 8.58 22.02
C GLY A 166 -24.41 7.14 21.51
N ALA A 167 -24.07 6.94 20.23
CA ALA A 167 -23.97 5.61 19.62
C ALA A 167 -22.86 4.77 20.28
N PRO A 168 -22.92 3.43 20.21
CA PRO A 168 -21.79 2.61 20.65
C PRO A 168 -20.62 2.79 19.67
N GLY A 169 -19.55 3.47 20.10
CA GLY A 169 -18.31 3.56 19.32
C GLY A 169 -17.29 2.46 19.68
N TYR A 170 -16.04 2.66 19.28
CA TYR A 170 -14.97 1.67 19.34
C TYR A 170 -13.70 2.21 20.03
N ASP A 171 -13.00 1.33 20.73
CA ASP A 171 -11.58 1.52 21.04
C ASP A 171 -10.78 1.55 19.71
N LEU A 172 -9.77 2.41 19.64
CA LEU A 172 -8.81 2.47 18.56
C LEU A 172 -7.60 1.62 18.92
N TRP A 173 -7.22 0.72 18.02
CA TRP A 173 -6.18 -0.27 18.30
C TRP A 173 -5.08 -0.27 17.25
N VAL A 174 -3.87 -0.59 17.70
CA VAL A 174 -2.72 -0.90 16.86
C VAL A 174 -2.24 -2.32 17.13
N LEU A 175 -2.10 -3.11 16.07
CA LEU A 175 -1.43 -4.41 16.11
C LEU A 175 0.07 -4.19 15.89
N ARG A 176 0.86 -4.38 16.94
CA ARG A 176 2.32 -4.34 16.88
C ARG A 176 2.85 -5.75 16.66
N LEU A 177 3.60 -5.94 15.59
CA LEU A 177 4.25 -7.18 15.20
C LEU A 177 5.77 -7.04 15.31
N THR A 178 6.38 -7.85 16.17
CA THR A 178 7.84 -7.96 16.32
C THR A 178 8.17 -9.17 17.19
N ASN A 179 9.33 -9.79 17.00
CA ASN A 179 9.81 -10.82 17.91
C ASN A 179 10.23 -10.21 19.26
N ALA A 180 9.40 -10.43 20.28
CA ALA A 180 9.60 -9.93 21.63
C ALA A 180 10.80 -10.58 22.36
N GLN A 181 11.30 -11.73 21.87
CA GLN A 181 12.48 -12.40 22.44
C GLN A 181 13.79 -11.72 22.03
N LEU A 182 13.76 -10.86 21.02
CA LEU A 182 14.91 -10.07 20.57
C LEU A 182 14.66 -8.58 20.85
N PRO A 183 14.86 -8.13 22.10
CA PRO A 183 14.64 -6.73 22.47
C PRO A 183 15.75 -5.83 21.93
N GLY A 184 15.44 -4.56 21.73
CA GLY A 184 16.38 -3.54 21.31
C GLY A 184 15.72 -2.49 20.42
N PRO A 185 16.43 -1.41 20.06
CA PRO A 185 15.93 -0.44 19.11
C PRO A 185 15.78 -1.11 17.74
N LYS A 186 14.55 -1.10 17.22
CA LYS A 186 14.20 -1.64 15.92
C LYS A 186 13.56 -0.53 15.07
N PRO A 187 13.95 -0.39 13.79
CA PRO A 187 13.24 0.48 12.86
C PRO A 187 11.79 -0.01 12.67
N LYS A 188 10.91 0.93 12.35
CA LYS A 188 9.47 0.72 12.42
C LYS A 188 8.78 1.03 11.09
N LEU A 189 7.83 0.19 10.70
CA LEU A 189 6.83 0.51 9.70
C LEU A 189 5.52 0.79 10.42
N PHE A 190 4.85 1.90 10.11
CA PHE A 190 3.45 2.12 10.50
C PHE A 190 2.56 2.08 9.26
N VAL A 191 1.50 1.27 9.32
CA VAL A 191 0.45 1.23 8.29
C VAL A 191 -0.86 1.68 8.91
N LEU A 192 -1.41 2.77 8.40
CA LEU A 192 -2.77 3.23 8.67
C LEU A 192 -3.70 2.67 7.59
N ALA A 193 -4.90 2.24 7.96
CA ALA A 193 -5.90 1.80 7.02
C ALA A 193 -7.29 2.26 7.45
N SER A 194 -8.16 2.45 6.45
CA SER A 194 -9.57 2.83 6.66
C SER A 194 -9.73 4.10 7.49
N ILE A 195 -8.93 5.14 7.19
CA ILE A 195 -9.20 6.49 7.69
C ILE A 195 -10.43 7.10 7.00
N HIS A 196 -10.64 6.80 5.71
CA HIS A 196 -11.93 6.98 5.04
C HIS A 196 -12.77 5.71 5.10
N ALA A 197 -14.02 5.84 5.51
CA ALA A 197 -14.87 4.71 5.85
C ALA A 197 -15.32 3.86 4.64
N ARG A 198 -15.65 4.48 3.51
CA ARG A 198 -16.16 3.81 2.29
C ARG A 198 -15.12 2.95 1.57
N GLU A 199 -13.86 3.07 1.94
CA GLU A 199 -12.73 2.45 1.26
C GLU A 199 -12.50 1.03 1.78
N TYR A 200 -13.12 0.02 1.15
CA TYR A 200 -13.16 -1.31 1.74
C TYR A 200 -11.84 -2.06 1.72
N ALA A 201 -11.08 -1.97 0.62
CA ALA A 201 -9.86 -2.73 0.41
C ALA A 201 -8.74 -2.47 1.45
N PRO A 202 -8.48 -1.22 1.91
CA PRO A 202 -7.44 -0.91 2.89
C PRO A 202 -7.40 -1.79 4.15
N ALA A 203 -8.52 -1.88 4.88
CA ALA A 203 -8.57 -2.60 6.16
C ALA A 203 -8.27 -4.09 6.00
N GLU A 204 -8.81 -4.71 4.94
CA GLU A 204 -8.57 -6.12 4.63
C GLU A 204 -7.13 -6.33 4.15
N LEU A 205 -6.58 -5.44 3.32
CA LEU A 205 -5.17 -5.51 2.88
C LEU A 205 -4.20 -5.47 4.07
N ALA A 206 -4.39 -4.53 5.00
CA ALA A 206 -3.57 -4.43 6.20
C ALA A 206 -3.72 -5.67 7.10
N THR A 207 -4.94 -6.20 7.22
CA THR A 207 -5.21 -7.42 8.01
C THR A 207 -4.52 -8.64 7.39
N ARG A 208 -4.60 -8.81 6.07
CA ARG A 208 -3.95 -9.90 5.34
C ARG A 208 -2.44 -9.78 5.36
N PHE A 209 -1.89 -8.57 5.38
CA PHE A 209 -0.47 -8.34 5.61
C PHE A 209 -0.04 -8.82 7.00
N ALA A 210 -0.80 -8.50 8.05
CA ALA A 210 -0.55 -9.00 9.40
C ALA A 210 -0.54 -10.53 9.48
N GLU A 211 -1.57 -11.16 8.90
CA GLU A 211 -1.72 -12.61 8.84
C GLU A 211 -0.57 -13.26 8.06
N HIS A 212 -0.13 -12.65 6.95
CA HIS A 212 1.02 -13.13 6.18
C HIS A 212 2.31 -13.08 6.98
N LEU A 213 2.59 -11.97 7.69
CA LEU A 213 3.80 -11.81 8.48
C LEU A 213 3.87 -12.83 9.62
N VAL A 214 2.80 -12.97 10.40
CA VAL A 214 2.77 -13.92 11.52
C VAL A 214 2.75 -15.36 11.01
N GLY A 215 1.96 -15.66 9.97
CA GLY A 215 1.84 -17.00 9.41
C GLY A 215 3.09 -17.49 8.69
N SER A 216 3.96 -16.58 8.22
CA SER A 216 5.20 -16.91 7.52
C SER A 216 6.43 -16.83 8.41
N TYR A 217 6.31 -16.38 9.66
CA TYR A 217 7.42 -16.36 10.61
C TYR A 217 7.97 -17.78 10.87
N GLY A 218 9.28 -17.96 10.68
CA GLY A 218 9.96 -19.24 10.75
C GLY A 218 9.84 -20.12 9.50
N LEU A 219 9.05 -19.72 8.51
CA LEU A 219 8.87 -20.43 7.23
C LEU A 219 9.51 -19.67 6.07
N ASP A 220 9.33 -18.35 6.04
CA ASP A 220 9.94 -17.43 5.10
C ASP A 220 11.09 -16.69 5.79
N ALA A 221 12.29 -16.75 5.21
CA ALA A 221 13.47 -16.16 5.82
C ALA A 221 13.40 -14.65 5.87
N ASP A 222 12.81 -14.01 4.85
CA ASP A 222 12.62 -12.57 4.78
C ASP A 222 11.70 -12.06 5.87
N VAL A 223 10.53 -12.67 6.00
CA VAL A 223 9.58 -12.33 7.07
C VAL A 223 10.17 -12.60 8.45
N THR A 224 10.94 -13.68 8.60
CA THR A 224 11.55 -14.05 9.89
C THR A 224 12.54 -13.01 10.35
N TRP A 225 13.53 -12.65 9.52
CA TRP A 225 14.51 -11.64 9.93
C TRP A 225 13.86 -10.26 10.11
N LEU A 226 12.82 -9.99 9.34
CA LEU A 226 12.08 -8.75 9.44
C LEU A 226 11.45 -8.63 10.82
N LEU A 227 10.66 -9.59 11.28
CA LEU A 227 10.08 -9.53 12.64
C LEU A 227 11.15 -9.64 13.74
N ASP A 228 12.28 -10.29 13.48
CA ASP A 228 13.40 -10.34 14.42
C ASP A 228 14.06 -8.97 14.62
N HIS A 229 14.15 -8.14 13.57
CA HIS A 229 14.95 -6.92 13.57
C HIS A 229 14.19 -5.61 13.30
N HIS A 230 12.89 -5.67 13.03
CA HIS A 230 11.98 -4.54 12.77
C HIS A 230 10.73 -4.65 13.66
N GLU A 231 9.97 -3.56 13.73
CA GLU A 231 8.61 -3.57 14.28
C GLU A 231 7.64 -3.10 13.19
N ILE A 232 6.50 -3.78 13.07
CA ILE A 232 5.42 -3.39 12.17
C ILE A 232 4.21 -3.03 13.02
N HIS A 233 3.70 -1.82 12.86
CA HIS A 233 2.58 -1.28 13.61
C HIS A 233 1.42 -1.07 12.63
N LEU A 234 0.28 -1.73 12.87
CA LEU A 234 -0.84 -1.74 11.94
C LEU A 234 -2.10 -1.21 12.64
N MET A 235 -2.58 -0.05 12.24
CA MET A 235 -3.92 0.43 12.60
C MET A 235 -4.89 0.00 11.51
N LEU A 236 -5.61 -1.10 11.75
CA LEU A 236 -6.44 -1.75 10.74
C LEU A 236 -7.74 -0.99 10.44
N GLN A 237 -8.23 -0.22 11.41
CA GLN A 237 -9.43 0.61 11.31
C GLN A 237 -9.14 1.96 11.98
N GLY A 238 -8.78 2.97 11.18
CA GLY A 238 -8.57 4.34 11.65
C GLY A 238 -9.86 5.11 11.92
N ASN A 239 -10.96 4.70 11.28
CA ASN A 239 -12.28 5.31 11.40
C ASN A 239 -13.37 4.24 11.55
N PRO A 240 -13.43 3.53 12.70
CA PRO A 240 -14.37 2.43 12.88
C PRO A 240 -15.84 2.91 12.91
N ASP A 241 -16.12 4.08 13.48
CA ASP A 241 -17.49 4.63 13.55
C ASP A 241 -18.04 4.93 12.14
N GLY A 242 -17.28 5.66 11.33
CA GLY A 242 -17.64 5.92 9.93
C GLY A 242 -17.74 4.62 9.14
N ARG A 243 -16.85 3.65 9.38
CA ARG A 243 -16.88 2.33 8.71
C ARG A 243 -18.22 1.62 8.93
N LYS A 244 -18.88 1.77 10.09
CA LYS A 244 -20.22 1.17 10.31
C LYS A 244 -21.29 1.75 9.40
N MET A 245 -21.21 3.03 9.06
CA MET A 245 -22.08 3.65 8.06
C MET A 245 -21.82 3.04 6.69
N ALA A 246 -20.53 2.88 6.33
CA ALA A 246 -20.17 2.26 5.07
C ALA A 246 -20.65 0.81 4.95
N GLU A 247 -20.45 -0.01 5.99
CA GLU A 247 -20.93 -1.40 6.05
C GLU A 247 -22.46 -1.55 5.90
N ALA A 248 -23.22 -0.51 6.24
CA ALA A 248 -24.66 -0.47 6.01
C ALA A 248 -25.05 -0.17 4.55
N GLY A 249 -24.08 0.21 3.72
CA GLY A 249 -24.21 0.46 2.29
C GLY A 249 -23.99 1.91 1.85
N ASP A 250 -23.71 2.82 2.79
CA ASP A 250 -23.53 4.24 2.49
C ASP A 250 -22.11 4.51 1.96
N LEU A 251 -21.92 5.41 0.98
CA LEU A 251 -20.57 5.87 0.60
C LEU A 251 -20.01 6.89 1.60
N TRP A 252 -20.12 6.58 2.88
CA TRP A 252 -19.68 7.41 3.99
C TRP A 252 -18.16 7.54 4.00
N ARG A 253 -17.63 8.76 4.03
CA ARG A 253 -16.18 9.02 4.03
C ARG A 253 -15.64 9.33 5.42
N LYS A 254 -16.26 10.31 6.08
CA LYS A 254 -15.80 11.00 7.30
C LYS A 254 -15.93 10.14 8.55
N ASN A 255 -15.53 10.63 9.72
CA ASN A 255 -15.97 10.06 10.99
C ASN A 255 -17.47 10.37 11.23
N THR A 256 -17.97 10.17 12.45
CA THR A 256 -19.38 10.41 12.80
C THR A 256 -19.58 11.59 13.75
N ASP A 257 -18.63 12.54 13.79
CA ASP A 257 -18.78 13.77 14.58
C ASP A 257 -20.10 14.47 14.22
N SER A 258 -20.94 14.66 15.23
CA SER A 258 -22.29 15.18 15.09
C SER A 258 -22.51 16.53 15.78
N ASP A 259 -21.47 17.11 16.40
CA ASP A 259 -21.58 18.36 17.15
C ASP A 259 -20.80 19.54 16.57
N ASP A 260 -19.98 19.31 15.54
CA ASP A 260 -19.22 20.36 14.83
C ASP A 260 -20.00 21.10 13.72
N GLY A 261 -21.27 21.41 14.00
CA GLY A 261 -22.05 22.38 13.22
C GLY A 261 -22.83 21.84 12.02
N CYS A 262 -22.55 20.62 11.54
CA CYS A 262 -23.41 19.96 10.57
C CYS A 262 -24.60 19.27 11.24
N THR A 263 -25.82 19.76 11.01
CA THR A 263 -27.03 19.18 11.63
C THR A 263 -27.70 18.07 10.80
N ASN A 264 -27.11 17.70 9.66
CA ASN A 264 -27.66 16.65 8.80
C ASN A 264 -26.99 15.31 9.11
N PRO A 265 -27.70 14.36 9.75
CA PRO A 265 -27.12 13.06 10.13
C PRO A 265 -26.73 12.19 8.94
N ALA A 266 -27.11 12.56 7.71
CA ALA A 266 -26.70 11.87 6.50
C ALA A 266 -25.30 12.28 5.99
N VAL A 267 -24.70 13.36 6.50
CA VAL A 267 -23.43 13.92 5.99
C VAL A 267 -22.56 14.64 7.05
N TRP A 268 -22.87 14.52 8.34
CA TRP A 268 -22.04 15.09 9.40
C TRP A 268 -20.66 14.40 9.48
N GLY A 269 -19.81 14.80 10.41
CA GLY A 269 -18.47 14.27 10.60
C GLY A 269 -17.39 15.16 10.00
N VAL A 270 -16.15 14.81 10.29
CA VAL A 270 -14.93 15.46 9.85
C VAL A 270 -14.13 14.50 8.97
N ASP A 271 -13.55 15.05 7.90
CA ASP A 271 -12.58 14.33 7.08
C ASP A 271 -11.27 14.22 7.87
N LEU A 272 -11.03 13.03 8.42
CA LEU A 272 -9.85 12.77 9.23
C LEU A 272 -8.54 13.03 8.44
N ASN A 273 -8.52 12.81 7.12
CA ASN A 273 -7.36 13.10 6.28
C ASN A 273 -7.32 14.57 5.80
N ARG A 274 -8.05 15.47 6.45
CA ARG A 274 -7.87 16.93 6.41
C ARG A 274 -7.66 17.53 7.80
N ASN A 275 -7.64 16.70 8.84
CA ASN A 275 -7.66 17.14 10.23
C ASN A 275 -6.28 17.09 10.92
N PHE A 276 -5.23 16.54 10.28
CA PHE A 276 -3.90 16.47 10.89
C PHE A 276 -3.30 17.86 11.08
N GLY A 277 -2.53 18.05 12.16
CA GLY A 277 -2.09 19.38 12.57
C GLY A 277 -1.01 20.02 11.71
N PHE A 278 -0.33 19.24 10.87
CA PHE A 278 0.68 19.76 9.95
C PHE A 278 0.00 20.35 8.71
N ALA A 279 0.33 21.60 8.38
CA ALA A 279 -0.24 22.34 7.26
C ALA A 279 -1.78 22.43 7.24
N TRP A 280 -2.45 22.21 8.38
CA TRP A 280 -3.91 22.32 8.51
C TRP A 280 -4.44 23.68 8.09
N ASP A 281 -5.50 23.70 7.26
CA ASP A 281 -6.15 24.90 6.72
C ASP A 281 -5.17 25.96 6.17
N CYS A 282 -4.04 25.54 5.59
CA CYS A 282 -2.98 26.47 5.21
C CYS A 282 -3.22 27.11 3.84
N CYS A 283 -3.92 26.42 2.94
CA CYS A 283 -3.88 26.72 1.51
C CYS A 283 -5.22 26.55 0.78
N GLY A 284 -6.32 26.25 1.49
CA GLY A 284 -7.63 26.02 0.88
C GLY A 284 -7.73 24.65 0.20
N GLY A 285 -7.05 23.64 0.75
CA GLY A 285 -7.09 22.25 0.28
C GLY A 285 -8.21 21.41 0.90
N SER A 286 -9.02 22.03 1.75
CA SER A 286 -10.17 21.48 2.45
C SER A 286 -11.28 22.51 2.59
N SER A 287 -12.43 22.09 3.11
CA SER A 287 -13.60 22.95 3.31
C SER A 287 -13.77 23.34 4.78
N ASP A 288 -14.18 24.59 5.01
CA ASP A 288 -14.64 25.11 6.31
C ASP A 288 -16.14 24.87 6.55
N TYR A 289 -16.86 24.34 5.55
CA TYR A 289 -18.28 24.05 5.66
C TYR A 289 -18.50 22.69 6.35
N PRO A 290 -19.17 22.64 7.52
CA PRO A 290 -19.29 21.41 8.31
C PRO A 290 -19.91 20.19 7.62
N CYS A 291 -20.84 20.41 6.68
CA CYS A 291 -21.47 19.30 5.95
C CYS A 291 -20.73 18.95 4.64
N SER A 292 -19.52 19.47 4.42
CA SER A 292 -18.68 19.08 3.28
C SER A 292 -18.07 17.70 3.52
N GLU A 293 -17.86 16.92 2.45
CA GLU A 293 -17.09 15.66 2.49
C GLU A 293 -15.62 15.88 2.85
N THR A 294 -15.09 17.09 2.58
CA THR A 294 -13.71 17.49 2.88
C THR A 294 -13.63 18.46 4.06
N TYR A 295 -14.61 18.43 4.97
CA TYR A 295 -14.61 19.29 6.14
C TYR A 295 -13.42 18.98 7.04
N HIS A 296 -12.55 19.97 7.28
CA HIS A 296 -11.30 19.80 8.02
C HIS A 296 -11.43 19.82 9.56
N GLY A 297 -12.65 19.98 10.08
CA GLY A 297 -12.91 20.12 11.52
C GLY A 297 -12.81 21.57 12.03
N PRO A 298 -13.15 21.83 13.29
CA PRO A 298 -13.10 23.16 13.91
C PRO A 298 -11.67 23.62 14.25
N GLY A 299 -10.69 22.72 14.19
CA GLY A 299 -9.29 22.99 14.50
C GLY A 299 -8.38 21.82 14.10
N PRO A 300 -7.05 22.03 14.10
CA PRO A 300 -6.10 20.97 13.84
C PRO A 300 -6.18 19.91 14.93
N ALA A 301 -6.28 18.64 14.52
CA ALA A 301 -6.44 17.49 15.39
C ALA A 301 -7.58 17.65 16.40
N SER A 302 -8.73 18.13 15.92
CA SER A 302 -9.97 18.18 16.70
C SER A 302 -10.53 16.79 16.97
N GLU A 303 -10.36 15.87 16.03
CA GLU A 303 -11.00 14.56 16.11
C GLU A 303 -10.21 13.60 17.01
N PRO A 304 -10.88 12.81 17.86
CA PRO A 304 -10.19 11.89 18.74
C PRO A 304 -9.43 10.79 17.99
N GLU A 305 -9.90 10.38 16.82
CA GLU A 305 -9.18 9.45 15.94
C GLU A 305 -7.86 10.07 15.44
N THR A 306 -7.90 11.32 14.98
CA THR A 306 -6.70 12.06 14.54
C THR A 306 -5.71 12.22 15.68
N VAL A 307 -6.20 12.59 16.88
CA VAL A 307 -5.36 12.72 18.08
C VAL A 307 -4.67 11.40 18.41
N ALA A 308 -5.40 10.29 18.43
CA ALA A 308 -4.85 8.97 18.72
C ALA A 308 -3.73 8.57 17.75
N VAL A 309 -3.92 8.80 16.44
CA VAL A 309 -2.90 8.50 15.42
C VAL A 309 -1.65 9.36 15.61
N GLN A 310 -1.81 10.68 15.76
CA GLN A 310 -0.67 11.58 15.91
C GLN A 310 0.12 11.31 17.20
N ASP A 311 -0.57 11.09 18.32
CA ASP A 311 0.06 10.84 19.61
C ASP A 311 0.80 9.49 19.59
N TYR A 312 0.21 8.47 18.95
CA TYR A 312 0.89 7.20 18.75
C TYR A 312 2.14 7.33 17.88
N LEU A 313 2.05 8.04 16.74
CA LEU A 313 3.21 8.28 15.87
C LEU A 313 4.33 9.04 16.59
N ARG A 314 4.00 10.10 17.35
CA ARG A 314 4.98 10.85 18.15
C ARG A 314 5.58 10.05 19.30
N ALA A 315 4.84 9.09 19.85
CA ALA A 315 5.34 8.20 20.88
C ALA A 315 6.29 7.13 20.33
N GLU A 316 5.98 6.60 19.14
CA GLU A 316 6.72 5.49 18.55
C GLU A 316 7.89 5.94 17.66
N PHE A 317 7.82 7.11 17.05
CA PHE A 317 8.81 7.61 16.11
C PHE A 317 9.44 8.91 16.62
N PRO A 318 10.78 9.02 16.61
CA PRO A 318 11.43 10.29 16.92
C PRO A 318 11.17 11.31 15.81
N ASP A 319 11.01 12.57 16.19
CA ASP A 319 11.16 13.68 15.25
C ASP A 319 12.62 13.72 14.77
N GLN A 320 12.80 13.49 13.48
CA GLN A 320 14.10 13.44 12.81
C GLN A 320 14.33 14.66 11.91
N ARG A 321 13.37 15.56 11.77
CA ARG A 321 13.46 16.70 10.86
C ARG A 321 13.81 17.96 11.61
N LEU A 322 14.68 18.80 11.04
CA LEU A 322 14.89 20.13 11.62
C LEU A 322 13.68 21.02 11.33
N PRO A 323 13.41 22.06 12.15
CA PRO A 323 12.32 22.99 11.89
C PRO A 323 12.43 23.68 10.52
N GLY A 324 11.28 23.91 9.89
CA GLY A 324 11.16 24.63 8.62
C GLY A 324 10.92 23.71 7.42
N LEU A 325 10.19 24.17 6.41
CA LEU A 325 9.79 23.34 5.26
C LEU A 325 10.95 22.91 4.36
N ASP A 326 12.04 23.67 4.33
CA ASP A 326 13.23 23.37 3.50
C ASP A 326 14.20 22.36 4.15
N ALA A 327 13.95 21.94 5.39
CA ALA A 327 14.83 21.05 6.12
C ALA A 327 14.55 19.57 5.79
N PRO A 328 15.55 18.81 5.30
CA PRO A 328 15.41 17.37 5.11
C PRO A 328 15.56 16.61 6.43
N ALA A 329 14.91 15.45 6.50
CA ALA A 329 15.32 14.40 7.42
C ALA A 329 16.74 13.93 7.04
N PRO A 330 17.58 13.54 8.02
CA PRO A 330 18.92 13.05 7.74
C PRO A 330 18.86 11.76 6.90
N ALA A 331 19.91 11.49 6.12
CA ALA A 331 19.92 10.34 5.20
C ALA A 331 19.82 8.99 5.92
N ASP A 332 20.23 8.92 7.17
CA ASP A 332 20.11 7.75 8.05
C ASP A 332 18.84 7.76 8.92
N ALA A 333 17.90 8.68 8.66
CA ALA A 333 16.59 8.66 9.30
C ALA A 333 15.90 7.33 9.04
N THR A 334 15.23 6.82 10.07
CA THR A 334 14.55 5.53 10.06
C THR A 334 13.04 5.73 10.14
N GLY A 335 12.29 4.75 9.66
CA GLY A 335 10.84 4.73 9.76
C GLY A 335 10.14 5.00 8.43
N VAL A 336 9.14 4.18 8.15
CA VAL A 336 8.25 4.32 6.99
C VAL A 336 6.82 4.43 7.51
N PHE A 337 6.07 5.34 6.93
CA PHE A 337 4.63 5.50 7.17
C PHE A 337 3.90 5.25 5.85
N VAL A 338 2.88 4.39 5.89
CA VAL A 338 2.00 4.13 4.75
C VAL A 338 0.56 4.32 5.18
N ASP A 339 -0.17 5.22 4.54
CA ASP A 339 -1.62 5.31 4.65
C ASP A 339 -2.28 4.57 3.49
N LEU A 340 -3.13 3.60 3.80
CA LEU A 340 -3.85 2.82 2.80
C LEU A 340 -5.23 3.42 2.55
N HIS A 341 -5.42 3.84 1.32
CA HIS A 341 -6.64 4.41 0.77
C HIS A 341 -7.15 3.61 -0.44
N SER A 342 -8.36 3.93 -0.90
CA SER A 342 -8.86 3.55 -2.22
C SER A 342 -9.75 4.65 -2.79
N TYR A 343 -9.71 4.97 -4.08
CA TYR A 343 -9.10 4.21 -5.16
C TYR A 343 -8.31 5.12 -6.11
N GLY A 344 -7.53 4.51 -7.00
CA GLY A 344 -6.78 5.26 -8.01
C GLY A 344 -5.58 4.52 -8.59
N ASP A 345 -5.17 3.40 -7.97
CA ASP A 345 -3.92 2.70 -8.26
C ASP A 345 -2.71 3.68 -8.25
N LEU A 346 -2.52 4.37 -7.12
CA LEU A 346 -1.48 5.40 -6.91
C LEU A 346 -0.56 5.07 -5.72
N VAL A 347 0.68 5.53 -5.81
CA VAL A 347 1.63 5.62 -4.68
C VAL A 347 2.06 7.08 -4.57
N LEU A 348 1.49 7.78 -3.60
CA LEU A 348 1.66 9.20 -3.39
C LEU A 348 2.71 9.47 -2.31
N TRP A 349 3.44 10.57 -2.43
CA TRP A 349 4.32 11.09 -1.39
C TRP A 349 4.19 12.61 -1.21
N PRO A 350 4.62 13.15 -0.07
CA PRO A 350 4.57 14.59 0.20
C PRO A 350 5.30 15.48 -0.82
N TRP A 351 4.85 16.71 -1.06
CA TRP A 351 3.74 17.36 -0.36
C TRP A 351 2.40 17.22 -1.09
N GLY A 352 1.31 17.15 -0.33
CA GLY A 352 -0.05 17.35 -0.80
C GLY A 352 -0.46 18.82 -0.80
N PHE A 353 -0.09 19.59 0.24
CA PHE A 353 -0.53 20.98 0.41
C PHE A 353 0.20 22.01 -0.49
N ASP A 354 1.30 21.61 -1.15
CA ASP A 354 2.17 22.49 -1.93
C ASP A 354 2.77 21.73 -3.13
N ASP A 355 2.99 22.40 -4.26
CA ASP A 355 3.56 21.81 -5.49
C ASP A 355 5.11 21.80 -5.50
N THR A 356 5.72 22.36 -4.47
CA THR A 356 7.16 22.29 -4.24
C THR A 356 7.59 20.88 -3.89
N VAL A 357 8.80 20.52 -4.33
CA VAL A 357 9.39 19.21 -4.02
C VAL A 357 9.83 19.22 -2.56
N ALA A 358 9.39 18.23 -1.79
CA ALA A 358 9.86 17.97 -0.44
C ALA A 358 11.40 17.92 -0.35
N PRO A 359 12.03 18.33 0.75
CA PRO A 359 13.50 18.27 0.87
C PRO A 359 14.13 16.89 0.64
N ASN A 360 13.44 15.81 0.99
CA ASN A 360 13.83 14.42 0.69
C ASN A 360 13.14 13.86 -0.57
N GLY A 361 12.56 14.71 -1.40
CA GLY A 361 11.65 14.35 -2.49
C GLY A 361 12.25 13.39 -3.52
N THR A 362 13.54 13.48 -3.83
CA THR A 362 14.21 12.50 -4.71
C THR A 362 14.20 11.11 -4.08
N ALA A 363 14.56 10.98 -2.80
CA ALA A 363 14.57 9.69 -2.12
C ALA A 363 13.15 9.12 -1.92
N LEU A 364 12.17 9.99 -1.65
CA LEU A 364 10.75 9.61 -1.59
C LEU A 364 10.26 9.11 -2.95
N GLN A 365 10.58 9.79 -4.04
CA GLN A 365 10.26 9.37 -5.40
C GLN A 365 10.87 8.00 -5.74
N THR A 366 12.15 7.80 -5.45
CA THR A 366 12.84 6.51 -5.69
C THR A 366 12.16 5.37 -4.94
N LEU A 367 11.82 5.56 -3.65
CA LEU A 367 11.08 4.59 -2.86
C LEU A 367 9.65 4.38 -3.37
N GLY A 368 8.93 5.45 -3.72
CA GLY A 368 7.59 5.38 -4.30
C GLY A 368 7.59 4.53 -5.58
N ARG A 369 8.58 4.70 -6.45
CA ARG A 369 8.75 3.89 -7.67
C ARG A 369 9.11 2.43 -7.38
N LYS A 370 9.92 2.14 -6.36
CA LYS A 370 10.20 0.77 -5.90
C LYS A 370 8.94 0.06 -5.44
N MET A 371 8.11 0.73 -4.65
CA MET A 371 6.84 0.16 -4.17
C MET A 371 5.85 -0.02 -5.32
N ALA A 372 5.76 0.98 -6.21
CA ALA A 372 4.88 0.96 -7.38
C ALA A 372 5.26 -0.12 -8.42
N TYR A 373 6.50 -0.61 -8.43
CA TYR A 373 6.93 -1.70 -9.32
C TYR A 373 6.05 -2.96 -9.15
N TRP A 374 5.61 -3.24 -7.93
CA TRP A 374 4.92 -4.49 -7.60
C TRP A 374 3.43 -4.45 -7.90
N ASN A 375 2.77 -3.35 -7.54
CA ASN A 375 1.33 -3.19 -7.68
C ASN A 375 0.93 -2.53 -9.02
N GLY A 376 1.90 -2.01 -9.78
CA GLY A 376 1.63 -1.33 -11.06
C GLY A 376 0.97 0.03 -10.89
N ALA A 377 1.01 0.60 -9.69
CA ALA A 377 0.46 1.92 -9.39
C ALA A 377 1.26 3.04 -10.07
N ILE A 378 0.66 4.21 -10.20
CA ILE A 378 1.33 5.43 -10.66
C ILE A 378 1.99 6.10 -9.44
N PRO A 379 3.34 6.20 -9.40
CA PRO A 379 4.05 6.91 -8.35
C PRO A 379 4.14 8.41 -8.67
N GLU A 380 3.60 9.27 -7.80
CA GLU A 380 3.73 10.73 -7.95
C GLU A 380 3.67 11.50 -6.62
N GLN A 381 4.04 12.78 -6.63
CA GLN A 381 3.81 13.66 -5.48
C GLN A 381 2.31 13.91 -5.32
N ALA A 382 1.80 13.87 -4.08
CA ALA A 382 0.38 13.93 -3.74
C ALA A 382 -0.36 15.11 -4.36
N TRP A 383 0.27 16.30 -4.44
CA TRP A 383 -0.30 17.46 -5.13
C TRP A 383 -0.75 17.16 -6.58
N TYR A 384 -0.05 16.28 -7.30
CA TYR A 384 -0.34 16.00 -8.71
C TYR A 384 -1.63 15.20 -8.94
N LEU A 385 -2.13 14.51 -7.91
CA LEU A 385 -3.38 13.74 -7.99
C LEU A 385 -4.53 14.63 -8.46
N TYR A 386 -4.68 15.78 -7.82
CA TYR A 386 -5.75 16.72 -8.15
C TYR A 386 -5.26 18.00 -8.85
N ARG A 387 -3.94 18.22 -8.86
CA ARG A 387 -3.30 19.48 -9.30
C ARG A 387 -3.83 20.71 -8.55
N TYR A 388 -4.19 20.50 -7.29
CA TYR A 388 -4.54 21.50 -6.31
C TYR A 388 -4.15 20.97 -4.93
N PRO A 389 -3.95 21.85 -3.94
CA PRO A 389 -3.39 21.43 -2.67
C PRO A 389 -4.40 20.64 -1.83
N THR A 390 -3.92 19.69 -1.03
CA THR A 390 -4.67 19.05 0.07
C THR A 390 -3.95 19.35 1.37
N ASP A 391 -4.63 19.96 2.35
CA ASP A 391 -4.04 20.30 3.65
C ASP A 391 -4.48 19.34 4.75
N GLY A 392 -3.68 19.27 5.83
CA GLY A 392 -4.00 18.45 7.01
C GLY A 392 -4.04 16.95 6.74
N THR A 393 -3.23 16.45 5.79
CA THR A 393 -3.15 15.02 5.43
C THR A 393 -2.17 14.25 6.32
N THR A 394 -2.34 12.93 6.37
CA THR A 394 -1.55 11.98 7.16
C THR A 394 -0.10 11.91 6.75
N ASP A 395 0.17 11.83 5.44
CA ASP A 395 1.51 11.71 4.87
C ASP A 395 2.33 13.00 5.02
N ASP A 396 1.70 14.16 4.79
CA ASP A 396 2.30 15.47 5.03
C ASP A 396 2.63 15.65 6.52
N PHE A 397 1.78 15.17 7.43
CA PHE A 397 2.10 15.13 8.86
C PHE A 397 3.28 14.19 9.17
N ALA A 398 3.24 12.94 8.71
CA ALA A 398 4.26 11.96 9.04
C ALA A 398 5.65 12.36 8.53
N TYR A 399 5.74 12.98 7.34
CA TYR A 399 7.00 13.53 6.85
C TYR A 399 7.32 14.90 7.45
N GLY A 400 6.34 15.80 7.50
CA GLY A 400 6.53 17.19 7.90
C GLY A 400 6.81 17.39 9.37
N ASP A 401 6.18 16.62 10.25
CA ASP A 401 6.33 16.74 11.70
C ASP A 401 7.41 15.79 12.25
N LEU A 402 7.64 14.64 11.60
CA LEU A 402 8.54 13.59 12.13
C LEU A 402 9.72 13.23 11.23
N GLY A 403 9.70 13.60 9.94
CA GLY A 403 10.73 13.22 8.98
C GLY A 403 10.71 11.74 8.60
N LEU A 404 9.54 11.09 8.65
CA LEU A 404 9.37 9.71 8.20
C LEU A 404 9.28 9.63 6.68
N ALA A 405 9.70 8.51 6.09
CA ALA A 405 9.40 8.24 4.69
C ALA A 405 7.91 7.89 4.57
N ALA A 406 7.10 8.91 4.27
CA ALA A 406 5.63 8.85 4.31
C ALA A 406 5.03 8.71 2.92
N PHE A 407 4.03 7.84 2.80
CA PHE A 407 3.35 7.54 1.55
C PHE A 407 1.86 7.31 1.77
N THR A 408 1.07 7.60 0.74
CA THR A 408 -0.34 7.22 0.62
C THR A 408 -0.49 6.27 -0.54
N PHE A 409 -1.14 5.12 -0.34
CA PHE A 409 -1.44 4.16 -1.41
C PHE A 409 -2.93 4.24 -1.71
N GLU A 410 -3.30 4.60 -2.94
CA GLU A 410 -4.68 4.49 -3.42
C GLU A 410 -4.82 3.15 -4.14
N VAL A 411 -5.39 2.14 -3.51
CA VAL A 411 -5.46 0.79 -4.10
C VAL A 411 -6.78 0.57 -4.85
N GLY A 412 -6.71 -0.17 -5.96
CA GLY A 412 -7.91 -0.58 -6.67
C GLY A 412 -8.53 0.56 -7.48
N THR A 413 -9.77 0.32 -7.89
CA THR A 413 -10.50 1.18 -8.84
C THR A 413 -11.89 1.60 -8.37
N GLU A 414 -12.34 1.10 -7.22
CA GLU A 414 -13.63 1.43 -6.65
C GLU A 414 -13.55 1.48 -5.11
N PHE A 415 -14.40 2.29 -4.47
CA PHE A 415 -14.51 2.32 -3.01
C PHE A 415 -14.99 0.98 -2.46
N PHE A 416 -16.05 0.44 -3.08
CA PHE A 416 -16.64 -0.87 -2.78
C PHE A 416 -16.16 -1.90 -3.79
N GLU A 417 -14.85 -2.16 -3.76
CA GLU A 417 -14.17 -2.98 -4.75
C GLU A 417 -14.61 -4.46 -4.75
N GLU A 418 -14.80 -5.04 -5.93
CA GLU A 418 -15.21 -6.44 -6.07
C GLU A 418 -14.18 -7.42 -5.48
N CYS A 419 -14.66 -8.44 -4.75
CA CYS A 419 -13.78 -9.43 -4.10
C CYS A 419 -12.84 -10.16 -5.07
N GLY A 420 -13.27 -10.36 -6.31
CA GLY A 420 -12.42 -10.97 -7.34
C GLY A 420 -11.20 -10.12 -7.68
N ARG A 421 -11.34 -8.78 -7.73
CA ARG A 421 -10.23 -7.86 -7.95
C ARG A 421 -9.35 -7.75 -6.71
N PHE A 422 -9.95 -7.75 -5.51
CA PHE A 422 -9.17 -7.76 -4.27
C PHE A 422 -8.21 -8.96 -4.22
N GLU A 423 -8.73 -10.18 -4.33
CA GLU A 423 -7.93 -11.40 -4.22
C GLU A 423 -7.01 -11.62 -5.43
N GLY A 424 -7.47 -11.24 -6.63
CA GLY A 424 -6.75 -11.50 -7.88
C GLY A 424 -5.72 -10.44 -8.26
N THR A 425 -5.81 -9.22 -7.71
CA THR A 425 -4.99 -8.08 -8.16
C THR A 425 -4.47 -7.24 -7.00
N ILE A 426 -5.35 -6.72 -6.13
CA ILE A 426 -4.94 -5.76 -5.09
C ILE A 426 -4.03 -6.44 -4.06
N LEU A 427 -4.45 -7.56 -3.47
CA LEU A 427 -3.67 -8.28 -2.49
C LEU A 427 -2.31 -8.76 -3.05
N PRO A 428 -2.24 -9.52 -4.16
CA PRO A 428 -0.96 -10.02 -4.67
C PRO A 428 -0.02 -8.91 -5.18
N GLY A 429 -0.54 -7.77 -5.63
CA GLY A 429 0.28 -6.63 -6.06
C GLY A 429 0.83 -5.79 -4.89
N ASN A 430 0.01 -5.56 -3.86
CA ASN A 430 0.37 -4.67 -2.75
C ASN A 430 1.10 -5.38 -1.60
N LEU A 431 0.91 -6.70 -1.40
CA LEU A 431 1.61 -7.44 -0.35
C LEU A 431 3.15 -7.38 -0.51
N PRO A 432 3.74 -7.58 -1.70
CA PRO A 432 5.17 -7.39 -1.91
C PRO A 432 5.63 -5.94 -1.73
N ALA A 433 4.80 -4.95 -2.07
CA ALA A 433 5.11 -3.53 -1.85
C ALA A 433 5.21 -3.18 -0.36
N LEU A 434 4.26 -3.67 0.46
CA LEU A 434 4.27 -3.51 1.92
C LEU A 434 5.44 -4.25 2.57
N LEU A 435 5.76 -5.46 2.09
CA LEU A 435 6.98 -6.17 2.52
C LEU A 435 8.24 -5.37 2.19
N TYR A 436 8.32 -4.76 1.02
CA TYR A 436 9.44 -3.92 0.64
C TYR A 436 9.57 -2.69 1.55
N ALA A 437 8.46 -1.98 1.80
CA ALA A 437 8.40 -0.86 2.74
C ALA A 437 8.92 -1.26 4.14
N ALA A 438 8.52 -2.45 4.62
CA ALA A 438 8.98 -2.98 5.89
C ALA A 438 10.48 -3.31 5.89
N LYS A 439 11.02 -3.88 4.79
CA LYS A 439 12.46 -4.21 4.65
C LYS A 439 13.35 -2.96 4.70
N VAL A 440 12.91 -1.86 4.11
CA VAL A 440 13.72 -0.64 3.98
C VAL A 440 13.54 0.33 5.14
N ALA A 441 12.67 0.06 6.11
CA ALA A 441 12.38 0.99 7.20
C ALA A 441 13.60 1.37 8.06
N ARG A 442 14.70 0.59 8.01
CA ARG A 442 15.99 0.96 8.61
C ARG A 442 16.68 2.12 7.91
N THR A 443 16.56 2.23 6.59
CA THR A 443 17.29 3.19 5.74
C THR A 443 16.43 3.59 4.53
N PRO A 444 15.21 4.12 4.73
CA PRO A 444 14.25 4.37 3.66
C PRO A 444 14.71 5.44 2.68
N TYR A 445 15.61 6.35 3.08
CA TYR A 445 16.18 7.37 2.18
C TYR A 445 17.45 6.93 1.45
N GLN A 446 17.88 5.67 1.61
CA GLN A 446 19.12 5.16 1.02
C GLN A 446 18.94 3.82 0.31
N ALA A 447 18.37 2.83 1.00
CA ALA A 447 18.24 1.47 0.48
C ALA A 447 17.44 1.36 -0.83
N PRO A 448 16.37 2.17 -1.03
CA PRO A 448 15.58 2.06 -2.26
C PRO A 448 16.31 2.45 -3.53
N ALA A 449 17.42 3.20 -3.44
CA ALA A 449 18.24 3.57 -4.59
C ALA A 449 19.16 2.44 -5.07
N GLY A 450 19.32 1.37 -4.29
CA GLY A 450 20.17 0.24 -4.65
C GLY A 450 19.42 -0.96 -5.22
N PRO A 451 20.19 -2.00 -5.61
CA PRO A 451 19.66 -3.17 -6.30
C PRO A 451 18.94 -4.13 -5.36
N ASP A 452 17.89 -4.78 -5.87
CA ASP A 452 17.19 -5.82 -5.13
C ASP A 452 17.83 -7.19 -5.38
N VAL A 453 17.80 -8.06 -4.36
CA VAL A 453 18.21 -9.46 -4.49
C VAL A 453 17.01 -10.30 -4.89
N ARG A 454 17.12 -11.05 -5.99
CA ARG A 454 16.11 -12.03 -6.47
C ARG A 454 16.72 -13.39 -6.74
N ASP A 455 15.86 -14.40 -6.90
CA ASP A 455 16.22 -15.77 -7.29
C ASP A 455 17.34 -16.38 -6.42
N LEU A 456 17.31 -16.07 -5.12
CA LEU A 456 18.28 -16.58 -4.14
C LEU A 456 18.08 -18.09 -3.96
N ALA A 457 19.13 -18.86 -4.26
CA ALA A 457 19.11 -20.32 -4.21
C ALA A 457 20.41 -20.90 -3.62
N LEU A 458 20.28 -22.05 -2.95
CA LEU A 458 21.38 -22.79 -2.32
C LEU A 458 21.58 -24.16 -2.98
N LEU A 459 22.83 -24.51 -3.27
CA LEU A 459 23.19 -25.76 -3.93
C LEU A 459 24.33 -26.46 -3.18
N PRO A 460 24.09 -27.60 -2.49
CA PRO A 460 22.77 -28.17 -2.16
C PRO A 460 22.03 -27.36 -1.07
N GLU A 461 20.69 -27.49 -1.01
CA GLU A 461 19.83 -26.81 -0.01
C GLU A 461 20.02 -27.35 1.42
N VAL A 462 20.34 -28.65 1.55
CA VAL A 462 20.63 -29.30 2.82
C VAL A 462 22.02 -29.90 2.76
N VAL A 463 22.84 -29.58 3.75
CA VAL A 463 24.28 -29.86 3.71
C VAL A 463 24.79 -30.31 5.07
N GLY A 464 25.78 -31.20 5.10
CA GLY A 464 26.48 -31.56 6.33
C GLY A 464 27.33 -30.43 6.89
N VAL A 465 27.76 -30.57 8.15
CA VAL A 465 28.88 -29.79 8.68
C VAL A 465 30.17 -30.07 7.88
N ASP A 466 31.10 -29.10 7.89
CA ASP A 466 32.41 -29.17 7.20
C ASP A 466 32.32 -29.40 5.68
N ALA A 467 31.24 -28.92 5.07
CA ALA A 467 31.01 -29.00 3.63
C ALA A 467 31.06 -27.60 2.99
N THR A 468 30.86 -27.56 1.67
CA THR A 468 30.80 -26.34 0.88
C THR A 468 29.50 -26.31 0.10
N ILE A 469 28.79 -25.17 0.14
CA ILE A 469 27.61 -24.90 -0.68
C ILE A 469 27.89 -23.77 -1.65
N GLN A 470 27.16 -23.75 -2.77
CA GLN A 470 27.05 -22.58 -3.61
C GLN A 470 25.79 -21.79 -3.24
N VAL A 471 25.98 -20.50 -2.98
CA VAL A 471 24.90 -19.51 -2.91
C VAL A 471 24.84 -18.83 -4.27
N ARG A 472 23.66 -18.72 -4.88
CA ARG A 472 23.42 -17.97 -6.12
C ARG A 472 22.27 -17.00 -5.93
N ALA A 473 22.35 -15.85 -6.57
CA ALA A 473 21.28 -14.87 -6.61
C ALA A 473 21.41 -14.00 -7.87
N THR A 474 20.41 -13.18 -8.15
CA THR A 474 20.54 -12.06 -9.08
C THR A 474 20.40 -10.75 -8.33
N LEU A 475 21.32 -9.81 -8.59
CA LEU A 475 21.24 -8.43 -8.14
C LEU A 475 20.62 -7.61 -9.27
N ASP A 476 19.53 -6.89 -8.99
CA ASP A 476 18.71 -6.25 -10.01
C ASP A 476 18.42 -4.80 -9.64
N ASP A 477 19.07 -3.88 -10.35
CA ASP A 477 18.93 -2.44 -10.16
C ASP A 477 17.83 -1.82 -11.04
N THR A 478 17.00 -2.64 -11.67
CA THR A 478 16.00 -2.16 -12.65
C THR A 478 14.57 -2.17 -12.13
N ARG A 479 14.36 -2.53 -10.86
CA ARG A 479 13.04 -2.79 -10.27
C ARG A 479 12.33 -1.52 -9.79
N TYR A 480 12.12 -0.59 -10.70
CA TYR A 480 11.38 0.65 -10.47
C TYR A 480 10.17 0.72 -11.40
N SER A 481 9.05 1.25 -10.93
CA SER A 481 7.94 1.60 -11.82
C SER A 481 8.40 2.65 -12.85
N THR A 482 8.03 2.44 -14.10
CA THR A 482 8.25 3.39 -15.20
C THR A 482 7.03 4.28 -15.45
N LEU A 483 5.99 4.16 -14.62
CA LEU A 483 4.83 5.02 -14.66
C LEU A 483 5.18 6.35 -13.97
N GLY A 484 4.70 7.48 -14.50
CA GLY A 484 5.02 8.81 -13.96
C GLY A 484 6.48 9.27 -14.18
N GLY A 485 7.31 8.50 -14.87
CA GLY A 485 8.69 8.85 -15.24
C GLY A 485 9.65 7.67 -15.12
N ASN A 486 10.96 7.93 -15.32
CA ASN A 486 12.01 6.92 -15.24
C ASN A 486 12.90 7.15 -14.02
N GLU A 487 13.33 6.07 -13.38
CA GLU A 487 14.42 6.07 -12.41
C GLU A 487 15.74 5.78 -13.15
N PRO A 488 16.85 6.48 -12.86
CA PRO A 488 18.17 6.07 -13.33
C PRO A 488 18.52 4.71 -12.73
N THR A 489 19.17 3.86 -13.53
CA THR A 489 19.69 2.57 -13.09
C THR A 489 21.19 2.52 -13.35
N GLN A 490 21.88 1.82 -12.48
CA GLN A 490 23.32 1.75 -12.43
C GLN A 490 23.76 0.30 -12.66
N ASN A 491 24.98 0.13 -13.15
CA ASN A 491 25.59 -1.19 -13.11
C ASN A 491 25.75 -1.62 -11.65
N ILE A 492 25.58 -2.90 -11.39
CA ILE A 492 25.97 -3.49 -10.11
C ILE A 492 27.49 -3.31 -9.96
N ALA A 493 27.96 -3.14 -8.73
CA ALA A 493 29.38 -3.00 -8.42
C ALA A 493 29.89 -4.01 -7.39
N GLU A 494 29.02 -4.41 -6.46
CA GLU A 494 29.37 -5.33 -5.39
C GLU A 494 28.13 -6.10 -4.90
N GLY A 495 28.35 -7.28 -4.33
CA GLY A 495 27.36 -8.00 -3.56
C GLY A 495 27.98 -8.61 -2.31
N GLU A 496 27.21 -8.70 -1.25
CA GLU A 496 27.69 -9.21 0.02
C GLU A 496 26.74 -10.22 0.66
N LEU A 497 27.33 -11.16 1.39
CA LEU A 497 26.66 -12.26 2.08
C LEU A 497 27.10 -12.30 3.56
N TYR A 498 26.13 -12.38 4.47
CA TYR A 498 26.34 -12.63 5.90
C TYR A 498 25.64 -13.91 6.33
N VAL A 499 26.14 -14.53 7.41
CA VAL A 499 25.57 -15.73 8.02
C VAL A 499 25.17 -15.41 9.46
N ASP A 500 23.94 -15.77 9.79
CA ASP A 500 23.22 -15.62 11.07
C ASP A 500 23.00 -14.21 11.59
N LEU A 501 24.01 -13.36 11.55
CA LEU A 501 23.92 -11.98 12.04
C LEU A 501 24.05 -10.98 10.89
N PRO A 502 23.06 -10.09 10.70
CA PRO A 502 23.16 -9.02 9.73
C PRO A 502 24.14 -7.92 10.21
N PRO A 503 24.69 -7.09 9.31
CA PRO A 503 25.80 -6.20 9.63
C PRO A 503 25.51 -5.11 10.67
N TRP A 504 24.25 -4.79 10.93
CA TRP A 504 23.86 -3.80 11.95
C TRP A 504 23.76 -4.39 13.36
N VAL A 505 23.87 -5.71 13.53
CA VAL A 505 23.78 -6.37 14.84
C VAL A 505 25.16 -6.48 15.49
N GLN A 506 25.24 -6.13 16.77
CA GLN A 506 26.49 -6.26 17.53
C GLN A 506 26.96 -7.72 17.57
N GLY A 507 28.23 -7.94 17.21
CA GLY A 507 28.80 -9.29 17.15
C GLY A 507 28.71 -9.95 15.77
N ALA A 508 28.06 -9.30 14.79
CA ALA A 508 28.16 -9.69 13.40
C ALA A 508 29.62 -9.72 12.94
N THR A 509 29.95 -10.67 12.08
CA THR A 509 31.29 -10.80 11.49
C THR A 509 31.63 -9.47 10.78
N PRO A 510 32.75 -8.80 11.11
CA PRO A 510 33.03 -7.46 10.56
C PRO A 510 33.23 -7.41 9.05
N ALA A 511 33.47 -8.56 8.41
CA ALA A 511 33.67 -8.68 6.98
C ALA A 511 32.62 -9.62 6.40
N ALA A 512 31.85 -9.12 5.45
CA ALA A 512 30.95 -9.94 4.65
C ALA A 512 31.72 -10.88 3.73
N GLN A 513 31.09 -11.99 3.34
CA GLN A 513 31.59 -12.79 2.24
C GLN A 513 31.21 -12.11 0.92
N PRO A 514 32.16 -11.78 0.04
CA PRO A 514 31.85 -11.16 -1.24
C PRO A 514 31.12 -12.14 -2.16
N LEU A 515 30.10 -11.64 -2.85
CA LEU A 515 29.47 -12.30 -3.98
C LEU A 515 30.28 -11.97 -5.24
N LEU A 516 30.55 -12.98 -6.06
CA LEU A 516 31.28 -12.85 -7.31
C LEU A 516 30.30 -12.85 -8.48
N PRO A 517 30.48 -12.01 -9.51
CA PRO A 517 29.68 -12.07 -10.72
C PRO A 517 29.92 -13.42 -11.43
N LEU A 518 28.84 -14.01 -11.93
CA LEU A 518 28.87 -15.35 -12.52
C LEU A 518 29.65 -15.39 -13.83
N ASP A 519 29.58 -14.32 -14.62
CA ASP A 519 30.32 -14.16 -15.87
C ASP A 519 31.74 -13.58 -15.70
N GLY A 520 32.07 -13.17 -14.47
CA GLY A 520 33.39 -12.69 -14.07
C GLY A 520 33.56 -11.16 -14.04
N ALA A 521 32.52 -10.36 -14.35
CA ALA A 521 32.57 -8.90 -14.24
C ALA A 521 31.26 -8.33 -13.71
N PHE A 522 31.33 -7.21 -12.99
CA PHE A 522 30.17 -6.41 -12.65
C PHE A 522 30.05 -5.31 -13.72
N ASP A 523 29.34 -5.60 -14.81
CA ASP A 523 29.26 -4.73 -16.00
C ASP A 523 27.85 -4.46 -16.54
N ALA A 524 26.82 -4.99 -15.86
CA ALA A 524 25.41 -4.76 -16.15
C ALA A 524 24.62 -4.25 -14.92
N SER A 525 23.43 -3.68 -15.15
CA SER A 525 22.47 -3.29 -14.11
C SER A 525 21.68 -4.46 -13.52
N VAL A 526 21.84 -5.65 -14.10
CA VAL A 526 21.30 -6.90 -13.60
C VAL A 526 22.41 -7.94 -13.69
N GLU A 527 22.84 -8.47 -12.55
CA GLU A 527 23.98 -9.37 -12.45
C GLU A 527 23.64 -10.66 -11.71
N GLU A 528 23.92 -11.79 -12.34
CA GLU A 528 23.91 -13.07 -11.64
C GLU A 528 25.18 -13.18 -10.81
N VAL A 529 25.02 -13.48 -9.52
CA VAL A 529 26.13 -13.55 -8.57
C VAL A 529 26.15 -14.88 -7.84
N TRP A 530 27.33 -15.25 -7.35
CA TRP A 530 27.50 -16.46 -6.57
C TRP A 530 28.59 -16.35 -5.50
N ALA A 531 28.50 -17.20 -4.48
CA ALA A 531 29.53 -17.39 -3.48
C ALA A 531 29.67 -18.87 -3.09
N SER A 532 30.89 -19.27 -2.72
CA SER A 532 31.19 -20.58 -2.14
C SER A 532 31.23 -20.46 -0.62
N LEU A 533 30.18 -20.88 0.08
CA LEU A 533 30.10 -20.78 1.54
C LEU A 533 30.54 -22.11 2.18
N SER A 534 31.46 -22.07 3.15
CA SER A 534 31.81 -23.24 3.96
C SER A 534 30.92 -23.34 5.18
N THR A 535 30.42 -24.54 5.48
CA THR A 535 29.69 -24.84 6.72
C THR A 535 30.61 -25.27 7.86
N ALA A 536 31.93 -25.17 7.67
CA ALA A 536 32.89 -25.44 8.74
C ALA A 536 32.70 -24.44 9.88
N GLY A 537 32.48 -24.95 11.09
CA GLY A 537 32.22 -24.14 12.29
C GLY A 537 30.77 -23.66 12.45
N LEU A 538 29.87 -23.98 11.51
CA LEU A 538 28.43 -23.83 11.73
C LEU A 538 27.91 -25.01 12.53
N GLU A 539 27.15 -24.72 13.58
CA GLU A 539 26.49 -25.75 14.39
C GLU A 539 25.37 -26.44 13.59
N PRO A 540 25.06 -27.72 13.85
CA PRO A 540 23.91 -28.35 13.22
C PRO A 540 22.61 -27.61 13.56
N GLY A 541 21.85 -27.18 12.54
CA GLY A 541 20.63 -26.42 12.73
C GLY A 541 20.25 -25.56 11.54
N ARG A 542 19.31 -24.64 11.79
CA ARG A 542 18.86 -23.62 10.85
C ARG A 542 19.71 -22.36 11.02
N HIS A 543 20.25 -21.89 9.92
CA HIS A 543 20.99 -20.63 9.78
C HIS A 543 20.24 -19.67 8.87
N VAL A 544 20.53 -18.38 8.99
CA VAL A 544 19.96 -17.34 8.11
C VAL A 544 21.08 -16.72 7.29
N LEU A 545 20.91 -16.72 5.97
CA LEU A 545 21.80 -16.04 5.05
C LEU A 545 21.20 -14.69 4.71
N TYR A 546 21.97 -13.62 4.81
CA TYR A 546 21.57 -12.25 4.44
C TYR A 546 22.37 -11.78 3.24
N LEU A 547 21.69 -11.29 2.22
CA LEU A 547 22.33 -10.79 1.00
C LEU A 547 21.83 -9.40 0.66
N ARG A 548 22.71 -8.58 0.10
CA ARG A 548 22.34 -7.36 -0.63
C ARG A 548 23.38 -7.02 -1.70
N GLY A 549 22.98 -6.19 -2.65
CA GLY A 549 23.87 -5.64 -3.67
C GLY A 549 24.17 -4.17 -3.45
N ARG A 550 25.23 -3.69 -4.10
CA ARG A 550 25.59 -2.29 -4.23
C ARG A 550 25.72 -1.94 -5.69
N ASP A 551 25.19 -0.78 -6.06
CA ASP A 551 25.36 -0.24 -7.41
C ASP A 551 26.70 0.51 -7.60
N ALA A 552 26.96 0.96 -8.83
CA ALA A 552 28.16 1.71 -9.22
C ALA A 552 28.20 3.15 -8.69
N GLU A 553 27.07 3.72 -8.24
CA GLU A 553 27.02 5.02 -7.55
C GLU A 553 27.27 4.88 -6.04
N GLY A 554 27.27 3.64 -5.54
CA GLY A 554 27.58 3.28 -4.19
C GLY A 554 26.37 3.11 -3.28
N HIS A 555 25.15 3.03 -3.81
CA HIS A 555 23.93 2.76 -3.07
C HIS A 555 23.79 1.27 -2.76
N TRP A 556 23.60 0.95 -1.49
CA TRP A 556 23.31 -0.41 -1.04
C TRP A 556 21.81 -0.65 -1.08
N GLY A 557 21.38 -1.77 -1.66
CA GLY A 557 19.97 -2.14 -1.72
C GLY A 557 19.42 -2.75 -0.43
N ALA A 558 18.13 -3.10 -0.48
CA ALA A 558 17.45 -3.83 0.58
C ALA A 558 18.06 -5.22 0.80
N PHE A 559 18.02 -5.71 2.04
CA PHE A 559 18.41 -7.08 2.34
C PHE A 559 17.33 -8.07 1.91
N SER A 560 17.76 -9.20 1.36
CA SER A 560 16.96 -10.42 1.27
C SER A 560 17.62 -11.54 2.05
N ALA A 561 16.82 -12.50 2.52
CA ALA A 561 17.32 -13.63 3.29
C ALA A 561 16.89 -14.99 2.76
N HIS A 562 17.64 -16.03 3.15
CA HIS A 562 17.30 -17.42 2.88
C HIS A 562 17.76 -18.32 4.02
N PHE A 563 16.99 -19.38 4.32
CA PHE A 563 17.40 -20.37 5.31
C PHE A 563 18.43 -21.36 4.76
N LEU A 564 19.41 -21.68 5.58
CA LEU A 564 20.38 -22.76 5.35
C LEU A 564 20.20 -23.82 6.45
N TYR A 565 20.09 -25.09 6.08
CA TYR A 565 19.97 -26.20 7.03
C TYR A 565 21.24 -27.06 7.03
N VAL A 566 21.96 -27.03 8.17
CA VAL A 566 23.18 -27.80 8.39
C VAL A 566 22.85 -29.05 9.21
N ILE A 567 23.16 -30.23 8.67
CA ILE A 567 22.93 -31.52 9.35
C ILE A 567 24.21 -32.04 10.00
N GLY A 568 24.08 -32.60 11.21
CA GLY A 568 25.19 -33.21 11.92
C GLY A 568 25.69 -34.51 11.27
N HIS A 569 26.92 -34.90 11.58
CA HIS A 569 27.60 -36.10 11.06
C HIS A 569 26.80 -37.42 11.20
N GLN A 570 25.83 -37.52 12.12
CA GLN A 570 25.07 -38.76 12.38
C GLN A 570 23.92 -39.03 11.40
N ALA A 571 23.57 -38.11 10.50
CA ALA A 571 22.53 -38.34 9.48
C ALA A 571 22.99 -39.21 8.29
N TYR A 572 24.29 -39.53 8.20
CA TYR A 572 24.91 -40.29 7.10
C TYR A 572 25.01 -41.81 7.34
N LEU A 573 24.02 -42.46 7.98
CA LEU A 573 23.98 -43.91 8.01
C LEU A 573 22.98 -44.45 6.98
N PRO A 574 23.42 -44.97 5.82
CA PRO A 574 22.55 -45.81 5.02
C PRO A 574 22.24 -47.06 5.85
N VAL A 575 20.97 -47.27 6.18
CA VAL A 575 20.50 -48.53 6.75
C VAL A 575 20.66 -49.60 5.68
N VAL A 576 21.83 -50.23 5.64
CA VAL A 576 22.01 -51.50 4.95
C VAL A 576 21.22 -52.52 5.77
N ARG A 577 19.95 -52.75 5.38
CA ARG A 577 19.26 -53.97 5.80
C ARG A 577 20.04 -55.14 5.23
N GLN A 578 20.90 -55.76 6.03
CA GLN A 578 21.38 -57.09 5.72
C GLN A 578 20.15 -58.01 5.68
N GLN A 579 19.78 -58.45 4.48
CA GLN A 579 18.91 -59.60 4.32
C GLN A 579 19.62 -60.81 4.92
N GLN A 580 19.19 -61.22 6.11
CA GLN A 580 19.46 -62.56 6.60
C GLN A 580 18.43 -63.51 5.97
N THR A 581 18.87 -64.27 4.97
CA THR A 581 18.21 -65.52 4.56
C THR A 581 18.78 -66.67 5.38
N PRO A 582 17.93 -67.53 5.98
CA PRO A 582 18.29 -68.92 6.27
C PRO A 582 18.48 -69.74 4.99
#